data_AF-D1G5B4-F1
#
_entry.id   AF-D1G5B4-F1
#
_cell.length_a   1.000
_cell.length_b   1.000
_cell.length_c   1.000
_cell.angle_alpha   90.00
_cell.angle_beta   90.00
_cell.angle_gamma   90.00
#
_symmetry.space_group_name_H-M   'P 1'
#
loop_
_entity.id
_entity.type
_entity.pdbx_description
1 polymer ?
#
loop_
_entity_poly.entity_id
_entity_poly.type
_entity_poly.pdbx_seq_one_letter_code
_entity_poly.pdbx_strand_id
1 'polypeptide(L)'
;ADFVMIPSRFEPSGLIQLHAMRYGTVPIVASTGGLVDTVKEGFTGFQMGAFNVDCDAIDPADVGALATTVKIALATYDTPALKEMIQNCMDQDLSWK
;
A
#
# COMPACT_ATOMS: atom_id res chain seq x y z
N ALA A 1 -0.43 -0.35 -13.72
CA ALA A 1 -0.43 0.98 -13.07
C ALA A 1 0.85 1.08 -12.26
N ASP A 2 1.34 2.28 -11.94
CA ASP A 2 2.54 2.41 -11.10
C ASP A 2 2.22 2.13 -9.63
N PHE A 3 1.07 2.63 -9.18
CA PHE A 3 0.57 2.46 -7.82
C PHE A 3 -0.88 1.97 -7.79
N VAL A 4 -1.25 1.28 -6.71
CA VAL A 4 -2.65 1.00 -6.35
C VAL A 4 -2.92 1.46 -4.93
N MET A 5 -4.10 2.03 -4.68
CA MET A 5 -4.48 2.53 -3.36
C MET A 5 -5.46 1.56 -2.68
N ILE A 6 -5.19 1.22 -1.43
CA ILE A 6 -6.02 0.32 -0.61
C ILE A 6 -6.28 0.98 0.75
N PRO A 7 -7.15 2.01 0.81
CA PRO A 7 -7.42 2.77 2.03
C PRO A 7 -8.47 2.07 2.92
N SER A 8 -8.27 0.78 3.19
CA SER A 8 -9.21 -0.03 3.99
C SER A 8 -9.23 0.45 5.44
N ARG A 9 -10.42 0.68 6.02
CA ARG A 9 -10.56 0.85 7.48
C ARG A 9 -10.23 -0.44 8.24
N PHE A 10 -10.54 -1.57 7.62
CA PHE A 10 -10.25 -2.91 8.13
C PHE A 10 -9.98 -3.86 6.97
N GLU A 11 -8.97 -4.72 7.10
CA GLU A 11 -8.59 -5.70 6.09
C GLU A 11 -7.98 -6.95 6.78
N PRO A 12 -8.71 -8.06 6.96
CA PRO A 12 -8.18 -9.24 7.65
C PRO A 12 -6.90 -9.78 7.00
N SER A 13 -6.84 -9.71 5.66
CA SER A 13 -5.70 -10.14 4.87
C SER A 13 -5.50 -9.24 3.65
N GLY A 14 -6.45 -9.29 2.72
CA GLY A 14 -6.40 -8.59 1.43
C GLY A 14 -5.78 -9.44 0.32
N LEU A 15 -6.40 -9.43 -0.87
CA LEU A 15 -5.84 -10.05 -2.09
C LEU A 15 -5.31 -9.02 -3.08
N ILE A 16 -5.82 -7.78 -3.03
CA ILE A 16 -5.51 -6.74 -4.01
C ILE A 16 -4.02 -6.37 -3.95
N GLN A 17 -3.44 -6.22 -2.76
CA GLN A 17 -2.02 -5.94 -2.58
C GLN A 17 -1.14 -7.10 -3.04
N LEU A 18 -1.58 -8.35 -2.86
CA LEU A 18 -0.85 -9.52 -3.35
C LEU A 18 -0.83 -9.57 -4.88
N HIS A 19 -1.99 -9.32 -5.51
CA HIS A 19 -2.08 -9.18 -6.96
C HIS A 19 -1.26 -8.01 -7.47
N ALA A 20 -1.35 -6.84 -6.82
CA ALA A 20 -0.58 -5.67 -7.21
C ALA A 20 0.92 -5.96 -7.21
N MET A 21 1.44 -6.52 -6.11
CA MET A 21 2.85 -6.89 -6.01
C MET A 21 3.24 -7.91 -7.09
N ARG A 22 2.39 -8.92 -7.34
CA ARG A 22 2.64 -9.93 -8.38
C ARG A 22 2.77 -9.34 -9.79
N TYR A 23 2.07 -8.24 -10.06
CA TYR A 23 2.10 -7.54 -11.35
C TYR A 23 3.01 -6.29 -11.34
N GLY A 24 3.85 -6.11 -10.31
CA GLY A 24 4.76 -4.98 -10.22
C GLY A 24 4.07 -3.62 -10.05
N THR A 25 2.83 -3.59 -9.55
CA THR A 25 2.15 -2.36 -9.14
C THR A 25 2.39 -2.15 -7.65
N VAL A 26 2.94 -1.00 -7.26
CA VAL A 26 3.35 -0.74 -5.87
C VAL A 26 2.12 -0.36 -5.02
N PRO A 27 1.76 -1.12 -3.98
CA PRO A 27 0.64 -0.81 -3.11
C PRO A 27 0.88 0.37 -2.17
N ILE A 28 -0.12 1.23 -2.03
CA ILE A 28 -0.23 2.30 -1.03
C ILE A 28 -1.43 1.94 -0.14
N VAL A 29 -1.20 1.57 1.11
CA VAL A 29 -2.18 0.87 1.95
C VAL A 29 -2.42 1.57 3.28
N ALA A 30 -3.62 1.43 3.82
CA ALA A 30 -3.86 1.71 5.23
C ALA A 30 -3.15 0.66 6.11
N SER A 31 -2.72 1.07 7.31
CA SER A 31 -2.02 0.20 8.26
C SER A 31 -3.00 -0.59 9.12
N THR A 32 -3.66 -1.58 8.52
CA THR A 32 -4.63 -2.46 9.20
C THR A 32 -4.53 -3.91 8.72
N GLY A 33 -4.71 -4.85 9.65
CA GLY A 33 -4.66 -6.30 9.43
C GLY A 33 -3.56 -6.76 8.47
N GLY A 34 -3.89 -7.60 7.49
CA GLY A 34 -2.88 -8.21 6.61
C GLY A 34 -2.15 -7.26 5.68
N LEU A 35 -2.59 -6.01 5.54
CA LEU A 35 -1.85 -4.98 4.81
C LEU A 35 -0.57 -4.60 5.56
N VAL A 36 -0.59 -4.62 6.90
CA VAL A 36 0.60 -4.43 7.75
C VAL A 36 1.57 -5.59 7.57
N ASP A 37 1.05 -6.82 7.47
CA ASP A 37 1.88 -8.02 7.34
C ASP A 37 2.57 -8.13 5.97
N THR A 38 1.86 -7.71 4.91
CA THR A 38 2.28 -8.00 3.52
C THR A 38 2.97 -6.83 2.82
N VAL A 39 2.72 -5.58 3.22
CA VAL A 39 3.31 -4.39 2.58
C VAL A 39 4.36 -3.75 3.50
N LYS A 40 5.62 -3.78 3.06
CA LYS A 40 6.78 -3.25 3.80
C LYS A 40 7.09 -1.84 3.33
N GLU A 41 6.98 -0.87 4.24
CA GLU A 41 7.23 0.55 3.99
C GLU A 41 8.57 0.79 3.28
N GLY A 42 8.53 1.47 2.13
CA GLY A 42 9.70 1.80 1.32
C GLY A 42 10.40 0.62 0.64
N PHE A 43 9.91 -0.61 0.83
CA PHE A 43 10.49 -1.82 0.23
C PHE A 43 9.56 -2.47 -0.78
N THR A 44 8.31 -2.74 -0.40
CA THR A 44 7.25 -3.26 -1.29
C THR A 44 6.04 -2.34 -1.39
N GLY A 45 6.05 -1.17 -0.75
CA GLY A 45 4.96 -0.21 -0.83
C GLY A 45 5.00 0.86 0.24
N PHE A 46 3.85 1.49 0.47
CA PHE A 46 3.70 2.60 1.41
C PHE A 46 2.51 2.39 2.35
N GLN A 47 2.66 2.83 3.59
CA GLN A 47 1.71 2.73 4.68
C GLN A 47 1.18 4.13 5.02
N MET A 48 -0.15 4.26 5.09
CA MET A 48 -0.84 5.52 5.39
C MET A 48 -1.07 5.75 6.89
N GLY A 49 -0.85 4.74 7.72
CA GLY A 49 -1.36 4.71 9.09
C GLY A 49 -2.74 4.05 9.16
N ALA A 50 -3.19 3.75 10.38
CA ALA A 50 -4.51 3.18 10.62
C ALA A 50 -5.58 4.26 10.50
N PHE A 51 -6.68 3.93 9.83
CA PHE A 51 -7.81 4.85 9.67
C PHE A 51 -8.79 4.73 10.83
N ASN A 52 -9.62 5.75 10.99
CA ASN A 52 -10.72 5.75 11.92
C ASN A 52 -11.69 4.60 11.60
N VAL A 53 -12.02 3.81 12.64
CA VAL A 53 -12.89 2.63 12.51
C VAL A 53 -14.38 2.97 12.44
N ASP A 54 -14.76 4.22 12.70
CA ASP A 54 -16.12 4.69 12.46
C ASP A 54 -16.41 4.70 10.95
N CYS A 55 -17.27 3.78 10.54
CA CYS A 55 -17.67 3.62 9.14
C CYS A 55 -18.67 4.68 8.67
N ASP A 56 -19.38 5.33 9.60
CA ASP A 56 -20.44 6.31 9.27
C ASP A 56 -19.88 7.72 9.07
N ALA A 57 -18.62 7.94 9.44
CA ALA A 57 -17.91 9.20 9.28
C ALA A 57 -16.64 9.07 8.41
N ILE A 58 -16.27 10.17 7.75
CA ILE A 58 -14.96 10.32 7.11
C ILE A 58 -14.15 11.25 7.99
N ASP A 59 -13.08 10.72 8.60
CA ASP A 59 -12.18 11.52 9.42
C ASP A 59 -11.31 12.40 8.51
N PRO A 60 -11.31 13.74 8.68
CA PRO A 60 -10.43 14.63 7.94
C PRO A 60 -8.94 14.28 8.12
N ALA A 61 -8.55 13.69 9.25
CA ALA A 61 -7.18 13.22 9.48
C ALA A 61 -6.81 12.07 8.54
N ASP A 62 -7.71 11.11 8.30
CA ASP A 62 -7.49 9.99 7.38
C ASP A 62 -7.32 10.48 5.93
N VAL A 63 -8.13 11.46 5.53
CA VAL A 63 -7.99 12.12 4.22
C VAL A 63 -6.63 12.80 4.09
N GLY A 64 -6.18 13.48 5.14
CA GLY A 64 -4.86 14.11 5.20
C GLY A 64 -3.72 13.11 5.11
N ALA A 65 -3.83 11.98 5.82
CA ALA A 65 -2.86 10.90 5.80
C ALA A 65 -2.75 10.28 4.40
N LEU A 66 -3.89 9.92 3.79
CA LEU A 66 -3.97 9.40 2.43
C LEU A 66 -3.30 10.34 1.43
N ALA A 67 -3.66 11.62 1.44
CA ALA A 67 -3.09 12.61 0.52
C ALA A 67 -1.58 12.79 0.71
N THR A 68 -1.10 12.71 1.96
CA THR A 68 0.32 12.80 2.29
C THR A 68 1.09 11.60 1.75
N THR A 69 0.60 10.39 1.98
CA THR A 69 1.26 9.16 1.51
C THR A 69 1.27 9.08 -0.02
N VAL A 70 0.21 9.53 -0.70
CA VAL A 70 0.21 9.63 -2.17
C VAL A 70 1.29 10.59 -2.65
N LYS A 71 1.47 11.75 -2.00
CA LYS A 71 2.56 12.69 -2.36
C LYS A 71 3.94 12.05 -2.18
N ILE A 72 4.13 11.28 -1.11
CA ILE A 72 5.38 10.54 -0.86
C ILE A 72 5.61 9.51 -1.98
N ALA A 73 4.60 8.71 -2.31
CA ALA A 73 4.69 7.71 -3.38
C ALA A 73 5.01 8.36 -4.74
N LEU A 74 4.32 9.46 -5.08
CA LEU A 74 4.57 10.21 -6.31
C LEU A 74 5.98 10.83 -6.36
N ALA A 75 6.58 11.16 -5.22
CA ALA A 75 7.97 11.63 -5.18
C ALA A 75 8.99 10.55 -5.58
N THR A 76 8.59 9.28 -5.57
CA THR A 76 9.43 8.17 -6.07
C THR A 76 9.24 7.90 -7.57
N TYR A 77 8.25 8.53 -8.20
CA TYR A 77 7.96 8.32 -9.62
C TYR A 77 9.15 8.70 -10.50
N ASP A 78 9.46 7.86 -11.49
CA ASP A 78 10.62 7.98 -12.38
C ASP A 78 12.00 7.99 -11.68
N THR A 79 12.06 7.55 -10.41
CA THR A 79 13.32 7.37 -9.68
C THR A 79 13.75 5.89 -9.67
N PRO A 80 15.05 5.59 -9.42
CA PRO A 80 15.50 4.22 -9.17
C PRO A 80 14.77 3.54 -8.00
N ALA A 81 14.35 4.30 -6.99
CA ALA A 81 13.66 3.75 -5.82
C ALA A 81 12.34 3.06 -6.20
N LEU A 82 11.55 3.66 -7.11
CA LEU A 82 10.34 3.01 -7.59
C LEU A 82 10.64 1.72 -8.36
N LYS A 83 11.66 1.73 -9.22
CA LYS A 83 12.09 0.53 -9.97
C LYS A 83 12.51 -0.60 -9.03
N GLU A 84 13.22 -0.27 -7.96
CA GLU A 84 13.61 -1.21 -6.92
C GLU A 84 12.39 -1.77 -6.18
N MET A 85 11.44 -0.92 -5.76
CA MET A 85 10.19 -1.38 -5.14
C MET A 85 9.37 -2.29 -6.05
N ILE A 86 9.26 -1.97 -7.34
CA ILE A 86 8.58 -2.82 -8.34
C ILE A 86 9.24 -4.21 -8.41
N GLN A 87 10.57 -4.25 -8.47
CA GLN A 87 11.30 -5.53 -8.52
C GLN A 87 11.10 -6.32 -7.22
N ASN A 88 11.25 -5.67 -6.06
CA ASN A 88 11.02 -6.28 -4.75
C ASN A 88 9.61 -6.87 -4.62
N CYS A 89 8.59 -6.20 -5.18
CA CYS A 89 7.23 -6.69 -5.24
C CYS A 89 7.11 -7.99 -6.05
N MET A 90 7.71 -8.01 -7.25
CA MET A 90 7.64 -9.15 -8.16
C MET A 90 8.44 -10.36 -7.69
N ASP A 91 9.48 -10.14 -6.88
CA ASP A 91 10.36 -11.17 -6.32
C ASP A 91 9.76 -11.88 -5.08
N GLN A 92 8.64 -11.40 -4.53
CA GLN A 92 7.96 -12.10 -3.43
C GLN A 92 7.39 -13.46 -3.89
N ASP A 93 7.61 -14.51 -3.11
CA ASP A 93 6.84 -15.76 -3.25
C ASP A 93 5.47 -15.58 -2.58
N LEU A 94 4.47 -15.32 -3.42
CA LEU A 94 3.06 -15.15 -3.03
C LEU A 94 2.22 -16.36 -3.45
N SER A 95 2.85 -17.52 -3.64
CA SER A 95 2.16 -18.77 -3.95
C SER A 95 1.56 -19.42 -2.69
N TRP A 96 0.72 -20.43 -2.90
CA TRP A 96 0.05 -21.18 -1.83
C TRP A 96 0.86 -22.40 -1.33
N LYS A 97 2.17 -22.43 -1.55
CA LYS A 97 3.02 -23.59 -1.27
C LYS A 97 3.40 -23.73 0.21
#